data_AF-A0A432WQF6-F1
#
_entry.id   AF-A0A432WQF6-F1
#
_cell.length_a   1.000
_cell.length_b   1.000
_cell.length_c   1.000
_cell.angle_alpha   90.00
_cell.angle_beta   90.00
_cell.angle_gamma   90.00
#
_symmetry.space_group_name_H-M   'P 1'
#
loop_
_entity.id
_entity.type
_entity.pdbx_description
1 polymer ?
#
loop_
_entity_poly.entity_id
_entity_poly.type
_entity_poly.pdbx_seq_one_letter_code
_entity_poly.pdbx_strand_id
1 'polypeptide(L)'
;MPLKLLFIAILFLSGCAIEQIDGEEYVVSTVRYGEGEISPASVSVFEGERATLVLTPAEGWVLVRAEGCNGELLGNQFITGRIRANCSVRVWFEQTSALTITMAFSSENGIPVQVTFSPL
;
A
#
# COMPACT_ATOMS: atom_id res chain seq x y z
N MET A 1 15.17 -14.82 40.16
CA MET A 1 15.60 -13.74 41.07
C MET A 1 16.21 -12.62 40.21
N PRO A 2 15.87 -11.34 40.39
CA PRO A 2 14.78 -10.82 41.21
C PRO A 2 14.00 -9.65 40.55
N LEU A 3 12.73 -9.51 40.95
CA LEU A 3 12.22 -8.22 41.40
C LEU A 3 12.06 -7.09 40.35
N LYS A 4 11.00 -7.19 39.54
CA LYS A 4 10.19 -6.02 39.14
C LYS A 4 8.74 -6.24 39.58
N LEU A 5 8.62 -6.54 40.88
CA LEU A 5 7.37 -6.66 41.62
C LEU A 5 7.23 -5.41 42.49
N LEU A 6 7.11 -4.22 41.90
CA LEU A 6 6.86 -2.99 42.67
C LEU A 6 6.34 -1.78 41.87
N PHE A 7 5.40 -1.93 40.94
CA PHE A 7 4.59 -0.82 40.41
C PHE A 7 3.37 -1.52 39.82
N ILE A 8 2.18 -1.59 40.43
CA ILE A 8 1.38 -0.49 40.94
C ILE A 8 0.24 -1.16 41.71
N ALA A 9 0.28 -1.07 43.03
CA ALA A 9 -0.92 -1.19 43.85
C ALA A 9 -1.61 0.18 43.81
N ILE A 10 -2.38 0.45 42.76
CA ILE A 10 -3.33 1.56 42.76
C ILE A 10 -4.72 0.95 42.72
N LEU A 11 -5.40 1.13 43.85
CA LEU A 11 -6.83 0.92 44.06
C LEU A 11 -7.64 1.62 42.97
N PHE A 12 -8.24 0.86 42.05
CA PHE A 12 -9.41 1.30 41.28
C PHE A 12 -10.54 0.31 41.49
N LEU A 13 -11.39 0.64 42.46
CA LEU A 13 -12.60 -0.06 42.88
C LEU A 13 -13.80 0.26 41.97
N SER A 14 -13.55 0.51 40.67
CA SER A 14 -14.56 0.87 39.68
C SER A 14 -14.21 0.14 38.39
N GLY A 15 -14.99 -0.88 38.04
CA GLY A 15 -14.67 -1.86 37.01
C GLY A 15 -14.32 -1.27 35.64
N CYS A 16 -13.19 -1.71 35.10
CA CYS A 16 -13.14 -2.49 33.87
C CYS A 16 -11.86 -3.31 33.97
N ALA A 17 -11.92 -4.62 33.77
CA ALA A 17 -10.71 -5.42 33.64
C ALA A 17 -9.94 -4.85 32.44
N ILE A 18 -8.79 -4.21 32.68
CA ILE A 18 -7.87 -3.90 31.60
C ILE A 18 -7.20 -5.25 31.30
N GLU A 19 -7.77 -6.02 30.39
CA GLU A 19 -7.09 -7.18 29.83
C GLU A 19 -5.78 -6.64 29.23
N GLN A 20 -4.69 -7.06 29.84
CA GLN A 20 -3.34 -6.70 29.47
C GLN A 20 -3.11 -7.27 28.07
N ILE A 21 -3.25 -6.45 27.03
CA ILE A 21 -2.87 -6.79 25.66
C ILE A 21 -1.34 -6.82 25.62
N ASP A 22 -0.75 -7.89 26.13
CA ASP A 22 0.67 -8.21 25.95
C ASP A 22 0.82 -8.92 24.60
N GLY A 23 0.52 -8.19 23.53
CA GLY A 23 0.71 -8.64 22.16
C GLY A 23 1.97 -8.01 21.59
N GLU A 24 2.88 -8.80 21.03
CA GLU A 24 4.01 -8.24 20.30
C GLU A 24 3.50 -7.50 19.06
N GLU A 25 3.92 -6.25 18.88
CA GLU A 25 3.63 -5.47 17.68
C GLU A 25 4.72 -5.67 16.63
N TYR A 26 4.27 -5.75 15.38
CA TYR A 26 5.14 -5.87 14.22
C TYR A 26 4.82 -4.77 13.22
N VAL A 27 5.87 -4.26 12.58
CA VAL A 27 5.78 -3.20 11.58
C VAL A 27 5.70 -3.81 10.19
N VAL A 28 4.63 -3.45 9.47
CA VAL A 28 4.49 -3.65 8.04
C VAL A 28 4.95 -2.38 7.35
N SER A 29 6.08 -2.47 6.64
CA SER A 29 6.62 -1.39 5.83
C SER A 29 6.25 -1.58 4.36
N THR A 30 6.35 -0.51 3.57
CA THR A 30 6.11 -0.58 2.12
C THR A 30 7.29 -0.02 1.35
N VAL A 31 7.52 -0.59 0.17
CA VAL A 31 8.47 -0.07 -0.81
C VAL A 31 7.72 0.11 -2.11
N ARG A 32 7.78 1.32 -2.65
CA ARG A 32 7.13 1.69 -3.90
C ARG A 32 8.16 1.76 -5.02
N TYR A 33 7.83 1.14 -6.15
CA TYR A 33 8.52 1.29 -7.43
C TYR A 33 7.56 1.93 -8.43
N GLY A 34 7.99 3.00 -9.10
CA GLY A 34 7.13 3.82 -9.96
C GLY A 34 6.30 4.85 -9.18
N GLU A 35 5.36 5.48 -9.88
CA GLU A 35 4.53 6.57 -9.33
C GLU A 35 3.13 6.11 -8.93
N GLY A 36 2.75 6.49 -7.71
CA GLY A 36 1.49 6.12 -7.08
C GLY A 36 1.53 6.34 -5.57
N GLU A 37 0.43 6.07 -4.90
CA GLU A 37 0.24 6.20 -3.46
C GLU A 37 -0.01 4.82 -2.83
N ILE A 38 0.55 4.63 -1.63
CA ILE A 38 0.32 3.44 -0.79
C ILE A 38 -0.17 3.95 0.57
N SER A 39 -1.38 3.57 0.96
CA SER A 39 -1.99 4.04 2.20
C SER A 39 -2.50 2.88 3.06
N PRO A 40 -2.02 2.75 4.31
CA PRO A 40 -0.90 3.48 4.92
C PRO A 40 0.46 3.06 4.32
N ALA A 41 1.45 3.95 4.32
CA ALA A 41 2.81 3.64 3.86
C ALA A 41 3.58 2.75 4.85
N SER A 42 3.23 2.80 6.13
CA SER A 42 3.68 1.86 7.16
C SER A 42 2.63 1.77 8.25
N VAL A 43 2.46 0.57 8.83
CA VAL A 43 1.48 0.32 9.89
C VAL A 43 2.04 -0.69 10.88
N SER A 44 1.78 -0.46 12.17
CA SER A 44 2.03 -1.42 13.24
C SER A 44 0.76 -2.23 13.47
N VAL A 45 0.90 -3.55 13.60
CA VAL A 45 -0.19 -4.48 13.87
C VAL A 45 0.24 -5.46 14.95
N PHE A 46 -0.71 -5.98 15.72
CA PHE A 46 -0.41 -7.02 16.71
C PHE A 46 -0.08 -8.36 16.04
N GLU A 47 0.66 -9.21 16.73
CA GLU A 47 0.94 -10.56 16.29
C GLU A 47 -0.36 -11.30 15.89
N GLY A 48 -0.32 -11.93 14.72
CA GLY A 48 -1.42 -12.71 14.17
C GLY A 48 -2.48 -11.90 13.43
N GLU A 49 -2.45 -10.56 13.52
CA GLU A 49 -3.31 -9.67 12.74
C GLU A 49 -2.85 -9.53 11.29
N ARG A 50 -3.69 -8.88 10.48
CA ARG A 50 -3.43 -8.59 9.07
C ARG A 50 -3.54 -7.09 8.85
N ALA A 51 -2.70 -6.55 7.99
CA ALA A 51 -2.82 -5.19 7.49
C ALA A 51 -3.54 -5.18 6.13
N THR A 52 -4.29 -4.11 5.87
CA THR A 52 -4.84 -3.82 4.55
C THR A 52 -4.23 -2.52 4.05
N LEU A 53 -3.71 -2.54 2.83
CA LEU A 53 -3.10 -1.39 2.17
C LEU A 53 -3.90 -1.05 0.92
N VAL A 54 -4.17 0.23 0.70
CA VAL A 54 -4.78 0.74 -0.53
C VAL A 54 -3.67 1.23 -1.46
N LEU A 55 -3.69 0.76 -2.70
CA LEU A 55 -2.70 1.05 -3.72
C LEU A 55 -3.35 1.88 -4.83
N THR A 56 -2.94 3.14 -4.96
CA THR A 56 -3.52 4.07 -5.92
C THR A 56 -2.47 4.45 -6.96
N PRO A 57 -2.56 3.98 -8.21
CA PRO A 57 -1.66 4.43 -9.27
C PRO A 57 -1.77 5.94 -9.49
N ALA A 58 -0.66 6.59 -9.85
CA ALA A 58 -0.69 7.97 -10.33
C ALA A 58 -1.34 8.07 -11.73
N GLU A 59 -1.68 9.28 -12.17
CA GLU A 59 -2.21 9.51 -13.51
C GLU A 59 -1.21 9.04 -14.59
N GLY A 60 -1.69 8.25 -15.55
CA GLY A 60 -0.84 7.62 -16.57
C GLY A 60 -0.03 6.43 -16.06
N TRP A 61 -0.27 5.92 -14.84
CA TRP A 61 0.37 4.73 -14.29
C TRP A 61 -0.66 3.64 -13.98
N VAL A 62 -0.21 2.39 -14.01
CA VAL A 62 -1.02 1.21 -13.66
C VAL A 62 -0.34 0.40 -12.57
N LEU A 63 -1.15 -0.16 -11.65
CA LEU A 63 -0.67 -1.13 -10.69
C LEU A 63 -0.44 -2.46 -11.40
N VAL A 64 0.81 -2.92 -11.44
CA VAL A 64 1.19 -4.16 -12.13
C VAL A 64 1.22 -5.33 -11.17
N ARG A 65 1.77 -5.13 -9.97
CA ARG A 65 1.89 -6.17 -8.95
C ARG A 65 2.19 -5.59 -7.57
N ALA A 66 1.81 -6.34 -6.54
CA ALA A 66 2.20 -6.11 -5.16
C ALA A 66 2.50 -7.47 -4.50
N GLU A 67 3.60 -7.55 -3.74
CA GLU A 67 4.09 -8.81 -3.16
C GLU A 67 4.77 -8.55 -1.82
N GLY A 68 4.69 -9.51 -0.91
CA GLY A 68 5.34 -9.46 0.40
C GLY A 68 4.40 -9.85 1.54
N CYS A 69 4.95 -10.02 2.75
CA CYS A 69 4.18 -10.30 3.97
C CYS A 69 3.15 -11.46 3.84
N ASN A 70 3.40 -12.43 2.95
CA ASN A 70 2.47 -13.52 2.60
C ASN A 70 1.04 -13.04 2.28
N GLY A 71 0.93 -11.85 1.67
CA GLY A 71 -0.34 -11.23 1.32
C GLY A 71 -0.83 -11.54 -0.10
N GLU A 72 -2.02 -11.03 -0.40
CA GLU A 72 -2.70 -11.17 -1.67
C GLU A 72 -3.22 -9.80 -2.16
N LEU A 73 -3.18 -9.58 -3.47
CA LEU A 73 -3.70 -8.38 -4.12
C LEU A 73 -5.12 -8.63 -4.64
N LEU A 74 -6.09 -7.87 -4.13
CA LEU A 74 -7.49 -7.91 -4.52
C LEU A 74 -7.90 -6.55 -5.11
N GLY A 75 -7.85 -6.45 -6.45
CA GLY A 75 -8.06 -5.19 -7.15
C GLY A 75 -6.94 -4.20 -6.81
N ASN A 76 -7.28 -3.13 -6.08
CA ASN A 76 -6.33 -2.12 -5.61
C ASN A 76 -6.02 -2.22 -4.10
N GLN A 77 -6.47 -3.28 -3.44
CA GLN A 77 -6.22 -3.51 -2.01
C GLN A 77 -5.26 -4.69 -1.83
N PHE A 78 -4.16 -4.46 -1.12
CA PHE A 78 -3.24 -5.51 -0.71
C PHE A 78 -3.52 -5.92 0.74
N ILE A 79 -3.90 -7.19 0.94
CA ILE A 79 -4.20 -7.74 2.26
C ILE A 79 -3.05 -8.65 2.65
N THR A 80 -2.35 -8.35 3.74
CA THR A 80 -1.24 -9.19 4.20
C THR A 80 -1.71 -10.55 4.72
N GLY A 81 -0.78 -11.50 4.78
CA GLY A 81 -0.95 -12.67 5.65
C GLY A 81 -0.96 -12.27 7.12
N ARG A 82 -1.15 -13.26 7.99
CA ARG A 82 -0.99 -13.04 9.44
C ARG A 82 0.46 -12.64 9.74
N ILE A 83 0.64 -11.52 10.43
CA ILE A 83 1.96 -10.97 10.74
C ILE A 83 2.53 -11.62 12.00
N ARG A 84 3.77 -12.09 11.93
CA ARG A 84 4.52 -12.68 13.07
C ARG A 84 5.96 -12.17 13.17
N ALA A 85 6.29 -11.21 12.32
CA ALA A 85 7.61 -10.60 12.20
C ALA A 85 7.46 -9.31 11.39
N ASN A 86 8.37 -8.35 11.60
CA ASN A 86 8.46 -7.18 10.73
C ASN A 86 8.64 -7.63 9.28
N CYS A 87 7.89 -7.02 8.38
CA CYS A 87 7.91 -7.39 6.97
C CYS A 87 7.76 -6.17 6.05
N SER A 88 8.00 -6.38 4.76
CA SER A 88 7.91 -5.32 3.75
C SER A 88 7.07 -5.78 2.57
N VAL A 89 6.12 -4.94 2.16
CA VAL A 89 5.33 -5.10 0.93
C VAL A 89 5.97 -4.26 -0.16
N ARG A 90 6.31 -4.88 -1.28
CA ARG A 90 6.80 -4.21 -2.47
C ARG A 90 5.66 -4.03 -3.46
N VAL A 91 5.54 -2.83 -4.02
CA VAL A 91 4.48 -2.46 -4.96
C VAL A 91 5.12 -1.86 -6.21
N TRP A 92 4.64 -2.30 -7.37
CA TRP A 92 5.13 -1.83 -8.66
C TRP A 92 4.00 -1.16 -9.44
N PHE A 93 4.20 0.12 -9.68
CA PHE A 93 3.46 0.89 -10.66
C PHE A 93 4.32 1.02 -11.92
N GLU A 94 3.72 0.81 -13.09
CA GLU A 94 4.39 1.04 -14.37
C GLU A 94 3.66 2.12 -15.14
N GLN A 95 4.43 2.94 -15.86
CA GLN A 95 3.87 4.01 -16.67
C GLN A 95 3.16 3.38 -17.88
N THR A 96 1.90 3.77 -18.08
CA THR A 96 1.19 3.49 -19.33
C THR A 96 1.89 4.28 -20.42
N SER A 97 2.56 3.57 -21.34
CA SER A 97 3.13 4.24 -22.51
C SER A 97 1.98 4.74 -23.37
N ALA A 98 1.75 6.05 -23.33
CA ALA A 98 0.77 6.70 -24.19
C ALA A 98 1.26 6.61 -25.64
N LEU A 99 0.71 5.69 -26.42
CA LEU A 99 0.88 5.70 -27.87
C LEU A 99 0.12 6.91 -28.40
N THR A 100 0.83 7.99 -28.73
CA THR A 100 0.25 9.10 -29.46
C THR A 100 0.04 8.67 -30.91
N ILE A 101 -1.22 8.57 -31.32
CA ILE A 101 -1.55 8.27 -32.71
C ILE A 101 -1.62 9.61 -33.45
N THR A 102 -0.62 9.86 -34.28
CA THR A 102 -0.62 10.99 -35.20
C THR A 102 -1.12 10.53 -36.56
N MET A 103 -2.29 11.04 -36.97
CA MET A 103 -2.79 10.85 -38.32
C MET A 103 -2.41 12.07 -39.17
N ALA A 104 -1.81 11.81 -40.33
CA ALA A 104 -1.53 12.81 -41.34
C ALA A 104 -2.54 12.67 -42.48
N PHE A 105 -3.29 13.72 -42.78
CA PHE A 105 -4.11 13.79 -43.97
C PHE A 105 -3.68 14.97 -44.83
N SER A 106 -3.59 14.72 -46.13
CA SER A 106 -3.33 15.74 -47.13
C SER A 106 -4.65 16.41 -47.48
N SER A 107 -4.76 17.72 -47.23
CA SER A 107 -5.87 18.51 -47.77
C SER A 107 -5.71 18.71 -49.29
N GLU A 108 -6.78 19.08 -49.98
CA GLU A 108 -6.77 19.40 -51.41
C GLU A 108 -5.79 20.54 -51.77
N ASN A 109 -5.48 21.40 -50.79
CA ASN A 109 -4.50 22.48 -50.90
C ASN A 109 -3.05 22.03 -50.60
N GLY A 110 -2.78 20.73 -50.44
CA GLY A 110 -1.45 20.18 -50.22
C GLY A 110 -0.84 20.47 -48.84
N ILE A 111 -1.57 21.13 -47.95
CA ILE A 111 -1.12 21.37 -46.57
C ILE A 111 -1.36 20.08 -45.78
N PRO A 112 -0.32 19.47 -45.18
CA PRO A 112 -0.48 18.34 -44.29
C PRO A 112 -1.13 18.82 -42.99
N VAL A 113 -2.27 18.23 -42.64
CA VAL A 113 -2.90 18.44 -41.34
C VAL A 113 -2.55 17.25 -40.46
N GLN A 114 -2.12 17.53 -39.24
CA GLN A 114 -1.82 16.52 -38.22
C GLN A 114 -2.94 16.52 -37.19
N VAL A 115 -3.49 15.34 -36.89
CA VAL A 115 -4.36 15.16 -35.73
C VAL A 115 -3.68 14.20 -34.78
N THR A 116 -3.46 14.69 -33.57
CA THR A 116 -2.81 13.94 -32.50
C THR A 116 -3.88 13.48 -31.52
N PHE A 117 -3.95 12.17 -31.31
CA PHE A 117 -4.77 11.58 -30.26
C PHE A 117 -3.84 11.12 -29.14
N SER A 118 -4.03 11.68 -27.94
CA SER A 118 -3.40 11.20 -26.71
C SER A 118 -4.38 10.23 -26.03
N PRO A 119 -3.95 9.01 -25.65
CA PRO A 119 -4.77 8.16 -24.78
C PRO A 119 -4.89 8.82 -23.40
N LEU A 120 -6.13 8.78 -22.86
CA LEU A 120 -6.48 9.21 -21.50
C LEU A 120 -5.73 8.41 -20.44
#